data_AF-A0A833X4T7-F1
#
_entry.id   AF-A0A833X4T7-F1
#
_cell.length_a   1.000
_cell.length_b   1.000
_cell.length_c   1.000
_cell.angle_alpha   90.00
_cell.angle_beta   90.00
_cell.angle_gamma   90.00
#
_symmetry.space_group_name_H-M   'P 1'
#
loop_
_entity.id
_entity.type
_entity.pdbx_description
1 polymer ?
#
loop_
_entity_poly.entity_id
_entity_poly.type
_entity_poly.pdbx_seq_one_letter_code
_entity_poly.pdbx_strand_id
1 'polypeptide(L)'
;MAMHLLSVLNIPKAVRHKINYMLSSFFWGASEGHCKRKWSSWDHLCKPTREGGLSLRNSLKVQRAFHMKFAWLLLSGYSLWINFFRAKYVKKGHVVLASNNSSRF
;
A
#
# COMPACT_ATOMS: atom_id res chain seq x y z
N MET A 1 10.57 9.80 2.35
CA MET A 1 11.19 8.50 2.73
C MET A 1 10.20 7.33 2.73
N ALA A 2 9.21 7.27 3.63
CA ALA A 2 8.35 6.08 3.80
C ALA A 2 7.51 5.70 2.56
N MET A 3 7.08 6.68 1.77
CA MET A 3 6.29 6.45 0.54
C MET A 3 7.07 5.71 -0.56
N HIS A 4 8.39 5.80 -0.58
CA HIS A 4 9.20 5.08 -1.57
C HIS A 4 9.32 3.59 -1.23
N LEU A 5 9.41 3.22 0.06
CA LEU A 5 9.35 1.82 0.47
C LEU A 5 8.00 1.19 0.11
N LEU A 6 6.90 1.92 0.30
CA LEU A 6 5.56 1.48 -0.10
C LEU A 6 5.43 1.23 -1.61
N SER A 7 6.29 1.84 -2.44
CA SER A 7 6.25 1.64 -3.89
C SER A 7 6.97 0.38 -4.35
N VAL A 8 7.87 -0.18 -3.54
CA VAL A 8 8.77 -1.28 -3.90
C VAL A 8 8.43 -2.56 -3.12
N LEU A 9 8.04 -2.42 -1.86
CA LEU A 9 7.80 -3.55 -0.97
C LEU A 9 6.33 -3.91 -0.88
N ASN A 10 6.05 -5.21 -0.86
CA ASN A 10 4.77 -5.70 -0.45
C ASN A 10 4.67 -5.70 1.08
N ILE A 11 3.84 -4.84 1.69
CA ILE A 11 3.75 -4.80 3.14
C ILE A 11 3.00 -6.04 3.66
N PRO A 12 3.58 -6.82 4.59
CA PRO A 12 2.87 -7.90 5.25
C PRO A 12 1.61 -7.38 5.97
N LYS A 13 0.53 -8.18 5.94
CA LYS A 13 -0.77 -7.80 6.54
C LYS A 13 -0.64 -7.34 8.00
N ALA A 14 0.24 -7.98 8.78
CA ALA A 14 0.50 -7.67 10.18
C ALA A 14 1.10 -6.26 10.38
N VAL A 15 2.11 -5.89 9.60
CA VAL A 15 2.74 -4.55 9.67
C VAL A 15 1.74 -3.47 9.31
N ARG A 16 0.94 -3.71 8.27
CA ARG A 16 -0.15 -2.81 7.88
C ARG A 16 -1.18 -2.63 9.01
N HIS A 17 -1.57 -3.71 9.68
CA HIS A 17 -2.47 -3.61 10.84
C HIS A 17 -1.85 -2.84 11.99
N LYS A 18 -0.55 -3.01 12.24
CA LYS A 18 0.17 -2.24 13.26
C LYS A 18 0.20 -0.74 12.93
N ILE A 19 0.44 -0.38 11.67
CA ILE A 19 0.39 1.02 11.20
C ILE A 19 -1.01 1.60 11.39
N ASN A 20 -2.05 0.89 10.93
CA ASN A 20 -3.44 1.33 11.11
C ASN A 20 -3.80 1.46 12.60
N TYR A 21 -3.30 0.56 13.45
CA TYR A 21 -3.47 0.64 14.90
C TYR A 21 -2.80 1.88 15.48
N MET A 22 -1.54 2.16 15.11
CA MET A 22 -0.82 3.35 15.56
C MET A 22 -1.53 4.64 15.14
N LEU A 23 -2.00 4.71 13.89
CA LEU A 23 -2.75 5.85 13.40
C LEU A 23 -4.11 5.99 14.10
N SER A 24 -4.84 4.88 14.27
CA SER A 24 -6.08 4.89 15.06
C SER A 24 -5.85 5.29 16.52
N SER A 25 -4.72 4.90 17.11
CA SER A 25 -4.34 5.29 18.47
C SER A 25 -3.88 6.73 18.54
N PHE A 26 -3.39 7.33 17.46
CA PHE A 26 -3.10 8.75 17.42
C PHE A 26 -4.40 9.58 17.42
N PHE A 27 -5.38 9.20 16.60
CA PHE A 27 -6.67 9.91 16.52
C PHE A 27 -7.59 9.64 17.71
N TRP A 28 -7.66 8.40 18.18
CA TRP A 28 -8.62 7.93 19.18
C TRP A 28 -7.97 7.29 20.41
N GLY A 29 -6.67 7.51 20.61
CA GLY A 29 -5.96 6.95 21.78
C GLY A 29 -6.33 7.64 23.08
N ALA A 30 -5.90 7.02 24.17
CA ALA A 30 -6.03 7.59 25.50
C ALA A 30 -5.10 8.81 25.64
N SER A 31 -5.64 9.90 26.18
CA SER A 31 -4.87 10.97 26.79
C SER A 31 -5.17 10.88 28.28
N GLU A 32 -4.13 10.88 29.12
CA GLU A 32 -4.27 10.98 30.59
C GLU A 32 -5.08 9.85 31.25
N GLY A 33 -4.81 8.59 30.87
CA GLY A 33 -5.36 7.42 31.59
C GLY A 33 -6.81 7.05 31.29
N HIS A 34 -7.55 7.86 30.52
CA HIS A 34 -8.91 7.55 30.08
C HIS A 34 -8.94 7.07 28.63
N CYS A 35 -9.51 5.87 28.40
CA CYS A 35 -9.71 5.33 27.06
C CYS A 35 -10.74 6.18 26.31
N LYS A 36 -10.31 7.00 25.34
CA LYS A 36 -11.25 7.73 24.48
C LYS A 36 -12.07 6.72 23.70
N ARG A 37 -13.41 6.85 23.74
CA ARG A 37 -14.31 6.00 22.96
C ARG A 37 -13.94 6.14 21.47
N LYS A 38 -13.72 5.02 20.78
CA LYS A 38 -13.45 5.05 19.34
C LYS A 38 -14.74 5.45 18.61
N TRP A 39 -14.78 6.66 18.08
CA TRP A 39 -15.97 7.23 17.43
C TRP A 39 -16.23 6.66 16.03
N SER A 40 -15.17 6.18 15.36
CA SER A 40 -15.29 5.66 14.00
C SER A 40 -14.16 4.66 13.70
N SER A 41 -14.45 3.66 12.87
CA SER A 41 -13.44 2.69 12.45
C SER A 41 -12.41 3.35 11.53
N TRP A 42 -11.16 2.86 11.57
CA TRP A 42 -10.09 3.39 10.72
C TRP A 42 -10.45 3.32 9.23
N ASP A 43 -11.13 2.26 8.80
CA ASP A 43 -11.62 2.11 7.42
C ASP A 43 -12.68 3.16 7.04
N HIS A 44 -13.49 3.62 8.00
CA HIS A 44 -14.47 4.68 7.77
C HIS A 44 -13.79 6.04 7.59
N LEU A 45 -12.70 6.30 8.32
CA LEU A 45 -11.91 7.54 8.15
C LEU A 45 -11.21 7.61 6.79
N CYS A 46 -10.86 6.47 6.21
CA CYS A 46 -10.28 6.40 4.87
C CYS A 46 -11.27 6.61 3.72
N LYS A 47 -12.57 6.75 4.01
CA LYS A 47 -13.58 7.10 2.99
C LYS A 47 -13.47 8.57 2.57
N PRO A 48 -13.89 8.92 1.35
CA PRO A 48 -13.95 10.32 0.92
C PRO A 48 -14.89 11.14 1.82
N THR A 49 -14.64 12.45 1.93
CA THR A 49 -15.41 13.36 2.79
C THR A 49 -16.91 13.37 2.45
N ARG A 50 -17.26 13.14 1.17
CA ARG A 50 -18.64 13.01 0.71
C ARG A 50 -19.40 11.83 1.32
N GLU A 51 -18.69 10.80 1.77
CA GLU A 51 -19.25 9.61 2.43
C GLU A 51 -19.10 9.67 3.97
N GLY A 52 -18.79 10.85 4.53
CA GLY A 52 -18.59 11.02 5.98
C GLY A 52 -17.25 10.52 6.51
N GLY A 53 -16.26 10.32 5.64
CA GLY A 53 -14.87 10.03 6.02
C GLY A 53 -13.98 11.28 6.08
N LEU A 54 -12.69 11.08 6.39
CA LEU A 54 -11.68 12.15 6.42
C LEU A 54 -10.80 12.18 5.17
N SER A 55 -11.13 11.37 4.16
CA SER A 55 -10.35 11.18 2.93
C SER A 55 -8.88 10.80 3.19
N LEU A 56 -8.60 10.16 4.33
CA LEU A 56 -7.26 9.65 4.64
C LEU A 56 -6.89 8.56 3.64
N ARG A 57 -5.67 8.63 3.12
CA ARG A 57 -5.20 7.67 2.12
C ARG A 57 -5.00 6.29 2.76
N ASN A 58 -5.83 5.33 2.39
CA ASN A 58 -5.62 3.93 2.79
C ASN A 58 -4.29 3.43 2.19
N SER A 59 -3.37 3.02 3.06
CA SER A 59 -2.02 2.56 2.70
C SER A 59 -2.04 1.44 1.65
N LEU A 60 -3.04 0.57 1.67
CA LEU A 60 -3.20 -0.48 0.65
C LEU A 60 -3.55 0.06 -0.72
N LYS A 61 -4.50 1.00 -0.77
CA LYS A 61 -4.95 1.57 -2.03
C LYS A 61 -3.81 2.32 -2.69
N VAL A 62 -3.01 3.03 -1.87
CA VAL A 62 -1.78 3.72 -2.30
C VAL A 62 -0.74 2.73 -2.81
N GLN A 63 -0.42 1.69 -2.04
CA GLN A 63 0.58 0.68 -2.41
C GLN A 63 0.19 -0.04 -3.71
N ARG A 64 -1.09 -0.44 -3.85
CA ARG A 64 -1.62 -1.05 -5.07
C ARG A 64 -1.53 -0.11 -6.27
N ALA A 65 -1.87 1.17 -6.10
CA ALA A 65 -1.76 2.16 -7.17
C ALA A 65 -0.30 2.34 -7.62
N PHE A 66 0.66 2.34 -6.69
CA PHE A 66 2.08 2.39 -7.04
C PHE A 66 2.55 1.12 -7.76
N HIS A 67 2.14 -0.07 -7.31
CA HIS A 67 2.45 -1.32 -8.00
C HIS A 67 1.87 -1.36 -9.42
N MET A 68 0.64 -0.87 -9.61
CA MET A 68 0.01 -0.77 -10.94
C MET A 68 0.75 0.21 -11.84
N LYS A 69 1.13 1.38 -11.32
CA LYS A 69 1.96 2.36 -12.04
C LYS A 69 3.31 1.76 -12.43
N PHE A 70 3.96 1.03 -11.51
CA PHE A 70 5.22 0.36 -11.77
C PHE A 70 5.08 -0.75 -12.83
N ALA A 71 4.04 -1.58 -12.73
CA ALA A 71 3.73 -2.61 -13.71
C ALA A 71 3.46 -2.01 -15.10
N TRP A 72 2.72 -0.90 -15.17
CA TRP A 72 2.49 -0.17 -16.41
C TRP A 72 3.78 0.36 -17.02
N LEU A 73 4.66 0.97 -16.21
CA LEU A 73 5.97 1.42 -16.66
C LEU A 73 6.81 0.25 -17.18
N LEU A 74 6.75 -0.90 -16.51
CA LEU A 74 7.38 -2.14 -16.94
C LEU A 74 6.87 -2.64 -18.30
N LEU A 75 5.64 -2.33 -18.70
CA LEU A 75 5.06 -2.71 -19.99
C LEU A 75 5.33 -1.67 -21.09
N SER A 76 5.19 -0.39 -20.78
CA SER A 76 5.16 0.68 -21.80
C SER A 76 6.47 1.46 -21.91
N GLY A 77 7.33 1.49 -20.88
CA GLY A 77 8.51 2.35 -20.85
C GLY A 77 9.79 1.70 -21.41
N TYR A 78 10.74 2.55 -21.79
CA TYR A 78 12.05 2.18 -22.40
C TYR A 78 13.26 2.75 -21.62
N SER A 79 13.16 2.84 -20.30
CA SER A 79 14.28 3.26 -19.44
C SER A 79 15.30 2.14 -19.22
N LEU A 80 16.58 2.49 -18.97
CA LEU A 80 17.64 1.55 -18.58
C LEU A 80 17.21 0.67 -17.40
N TRP A 81 16.57 1.27 -16.38
CA TRP A 81 16.04 0.55 -15.24
C TRP A 81 14.97 -0.48 -15.64
N ILE A 82 14.06 -0.10 -16.54
CA ILE A 82 13.00 -0.99 -17.03
C ILE A 82 13.61 -2.15 -17.83
N ASN A 83 14.62 -1.89 -18.67
CA ASN A 83 15.32 -2.93 -19.40
C ASN A 83 16.04 -3.91 -18.47
N PHE A 84 16.70 -3.41 -17.41
CA PHE A 84 17.29 -4.26 -16.38
C PHE A 84 16.24 -5.11 -15.65
N PHE A 85 15.14 -4.50 -15.21
CA PHE A 85 14.05 -5.23 -14.53
C PHE A 85 13.40 -6.27 -15.45
N ARG A 86 13.18 -5.97 -16.74
CA ARG A 86 12.69 -6.93 -17.73
C ARG A 86 13.65 -8.10 -17.90
N ALA A 87 14.94 -7.84 -18.09
CA ALA A 87 15.95 -8.89 -18.25
C ALA A 87 16.10 -9.77 -17.01
N LYS A 88 15.95 -9.20 -15.81
CA LYS A 88 16.10 -9.92 -14.54
C LYS A 88 14.85 -10.72 -14.16
N TYR A 89 13.66 -10.13 -14.29
CA TYR A 89 12.41 -10.68 -13.73
C TYR A 89 11.37 -11.13 -14.77
N VAL A 90 11.44 -10.66 -16.02
CA VAL A 90 10.47 -10.98 -17.09
C VAL A 90 11.06 -11.99 -18.09
N LYS A 91 11.84 -12.95 -17.61
CA LYS A 91 12.43 -13.98 -18.48
C LYS A 91 11.34 -14.91 -19.03
N LYS A 92 11.13 -14.87 -20.36
CA LYS A 92 10.28 -15.74 -21.20
C LYS A 92 8.79 -15.89 -20.84
N GLY A 93 8.32 -15.39 -19.70
CA GLY A 93 6.91 -15.37 -19.32
C GLY A 93 6.33 -13.96 -19.42
N HIS A 94 5.11 -13.84 -19.96
CA HIS A 94 4.34 -12.60 -19.91
C HIS A 94 4.24 -12.11 -18.46
N VAL A 95 4.42 -10.80 -18.25
CA VAL A 95 4.35 -10.13 -16.92
C VAL A 95 3.07 -10.52 -16.15
N VAL A 96 2.00 -10.85 -16.86
CA VAL A 96 0.70 -11.28 -16.33
C VAL A 96 0.73 -12.71 -15.76
N LEU A 97 1.56 -13.61 -16.31
CA LEU A 97 1.65 -15.02 -15.90
C LEU A 97 2.54 -15.25 -14.68
N ALA A 98 3.39 -14.29 -14.30
CA ALA A 98 4.22 -14.38 -13.10
C ALA A 98 3.41 -14.27 -11.80
N SER A 99 2.13 -13.86 -11.86
CA SER A 99 1.26 -13.72 -10.68
C SER A 99 0.85 -15.06 -10.05
N ASN A 100 0.97 -16.19 -10.76
CA ASN A 100 0.39 -17.46 -10.31
C ASN A 100 1.37 -18.41 -9.60
N ASN A 101 2.67 -18.16 -9.68
CA ASN A 101 3.69 -19.01 -9.06
C ASN A 101 4.72 -18.15 -8.31
N SER A 102 4.31 -17.56 -7.19
CA SER A 102 5.09 -17.52 -5.95
C SER A 102 4.57 -16.42 -5.04
N SER A 103 4.00 -16.86 -3.93
CA SER A 103 4.13 -16.22 -2.63
C SER A 103 5.61 -16.05 -2.26
N ARG A 104 6.31 -15.12 -2.94
CA ARG A 104 7.62 -14.61 -2.55
C ARG A 104 7.66 -13.08 -2.68
N PHE A 105 6.64 -12.44 -2.10
CA PHE A 105 6.70 -11.11 -1.49
C PHE A 105 5.70 -11.02 -0.36
#